data_AF-E1I9N6-F1
#
_entry.id   AF-E1I9N6-F1
#
_cell.length_a   1.000
_cell.length_b   1.000
_cell.length_c   1.000
_cell.angle_alpha   90.00
_cell.angle_beta   90.00
_cell.angle_gamma   90.00
#
_symmetry.space_group_name_H-M   'P 1'
#
loop_
_entity.id
_entity.type
_entity.pdbx_description
1 polymer ?
#
loop_
_entity_poly.entity_id
_entity_poly.type
_entity_poly.pdbx_seq_one_letter_code
_entity_poly.pdbx_strand_id
1 'polypeptide(L)'
;MSTAEPPTVPHFRPVGAEVWPVLWSLVGLCVLGIIIATLTGIEELGYALGMVGLTFFFTQIIFWFAGRSNARHGAEFLGSNRPLVRWVYTPEEWQQVRSYFYEQMQRNQPPMGCLPAMFGAIGLLTGFFIGLEEGFPEGLVPMLIALAVGAGFGGLMIIPVKIINHHAAQNIMRASTPATVALGSHELFYERAYFDARVHRLNAIRLRERKRTMARLDIDRFVPRYSLAIYFPTIIFVPPRMLPAVQEVLPKIAVHGRAWEGEDPGDAMDEEE
;
A
#
# COMPACT_ATOMS: atom_id res chain seq x y z
N MET A 1 -37.33 -24.29 3.03
CA MET A 1 -35.91 -24.07 2.70
C MET A 1 -35.86 -23.03 1.60
N SER A 2 -35.52 -21.78 1.92
CA SER A 2 -35.38 -20.72 0.92
C SER A 2 -34.10 -20.98 0.13
N THR A 3 -34.22 -21.33 -1.14
CA THR A 3 -33.12 -21.35 -2.11
C THR A 3 -32.80 -19.91 -2.47
N ALA A 4 -32.21 -19.18 -1.53
CA ALA A 4 -31.66 -17.86 -1.80
C ALA A 4 -30.50 -18.06 -2.78
N GLU A 5 -30.64 -17.47 -3.97
CA GLU A 5 -29.60 -17.41 -4.98
C GLU A 5 -28.31 -16.86 -4.34
N PRO A 6 -27.14 -17.46 -4.59
CA PRO A 6 -25.90 -17.04 -3.96
C PRO A 6 -25.66 -15.56 -4.26
N PRO A 7 -25.27 -14.75 -3.25
CA PRO A 7 -25.11 -13.32 -3.42
C PRO A 7 -24.09 -13.05 -4.52
N THR A 8 -24.43 -12.17 -5.46
CA THR A 8 -23.52 -11.79 -6.54
C THR A 8 -22.22 -11.23 -5.96
N VAL A 9 -21.12 -11.90 -6.29
CA VAL A 9 -19.78 -11.50 -5.88
C VAL A 9 -19.27 -10.45 -6.88
N PRO A 10 -18.93 -9.24 -6.44
CA PRO A 10 -18.47 -8.19 -7.35
C PRO A 10 -17.13 -8.59 -7.98
N HIS A 11 -16.90 -8.11 -9.21
CA HIS A 11 -15.67 -8.41 -9.94
C HIS A 11 -14.45 -7.79 -9.24
N PHE A 12 -13.49 -8.63 -8.84
CA PHE A 12 -12.25 -8.18 -8.21
C PHE A 12 -11.30 -7.55 -9.22
N ARG A 13 -10.68 -6.43 -8.87
CA ARG A 13 -9.41 -6.04 -9.47
C ARG A 13 -8.28 -6.47 -8.52
N PRO A 14 -7.20 -7.10 -9.01
CA PRO A 14 -6.11 -7.53 -8.14
C PRO A 14 -5.38 -6.30 -7.57
N VAL A 15 -5.08 -6.32 -6.27
CA VAL A 15 -4.35 -5.25 -5.54
C VAL A 15 -3.01 -4.92 -6.21
N GLY A 16 -2.37 -5.92 -6.84
CA GLY A 16 -1.09 -5.75 -7.54
C GLY A 16 -1.17 -5.04 -8.90
N ALA A 17 -2.36 -4.81 -9.47
CA ALA A 17 -2.49 -4.20 -10.80
C ALA A 17 -1.86 -2.79 -10.89
N GLU A 18 -1.78 -2.09 -9.77
CA GLU A 18 -1.29 -0.71 -9.70
C GLU A 18 0.24 -0.62 -9.62
N VAL A 19 0.87 -1.65 -9.03
CA VAL A 19 2.34 -1.72 -8.86
C VAL A 19 3.00 -2.46 -10.03
N TRP A 20 2.23 -3.30 -10.73
CA TRP A 20 2.70 -4.15 -11.82
C TRP A 20 3.46 -3.38 -12.92
N PRO A 21 2.97 -2.26 -13.47
CA PRO A 21 3.65 -1.57 -14.57
C PRO A 21 5.03 -1.03 -14.17
N VAL A 22 5.17 -0.56 -12.93
CA VAL A 22 6.43 0.02 -12.46
C VAL A 22 7.46 -1.05 -12.14
N LEU A 23 7.03 -2.17 -11.56
CA LEU A 23 7.95 -3.28 -11.36
C LEU A 23 8.39 -3.92 -12.69
N TRP A 24 7.52 -3.97 -13.72
CA TRP A 24 7.94 -4.40 -15.07
C TRP A 24 8.88 -3.41 -15.76
N SER A 25 8.67 -2.10 -15.60
CA SER A 25 9.61 -1.13 -16.15
C SER A 25 10.97 -1.21 -15.47
N LEU A 26 11.03 -1.49 -14.16
CA LEU A 26 12.27 -1.73 -13.44
C LEU A 26 12.99 -3.01 -13.91
N VAL A 27 12.25 -4.11 -14.11
CA VAL A 27 12.81 -5.34 -14.71
C VAL A 27 13.35 -5.05 -16.11
N GLY A 28 12.59 -4.34 -16.94
CA GLY A 28 13.02 -3.94 -18.29
C GLY A 28 14.27 -3.06 -18.30
N LEU A 29 14.37 -2.11 -17.37
CA LEU A 29 15.57 -1.27 -17.18
C LEU A 29 16.80 -2.10 -16.78
N CYS A 30 16.63 -3.09 -15.92
CA CYS A 30 17.71 -4.00 -15.54
C CYS A 30 18.17 -4.83 -16.75
N VAL A 31 17.25 -5.39 -17.53
CA VAL A 31 17.57 -6.15 -18.75
C VAL A 31 18.31 -5.28 -19.77
N LEU A 32 17.84 -4.04 -19.99
CA LEU A 32 18.52 -3.09 -20.88
C LEU A 32 19.94 -2.79 -20.41
N GLY A 33 20.12 -2.55 -19.11
CA GLY A 33 21.44 -2.29 -18.55
C GLY A 33 22.38 -3.49 -18.64
N ILE A 34 21.89 -4.73 -18.53
CA ILE A 34 22.68 -5.96 -18.80
C ILE A 34 23.14 -6.02 -20.25
N ILE A 35 22.27 -5.65 -21.21
CA ILE A 35 22.62 -5.61 -22.63
C ILE A 35 23.72 -4.57 -22.88
N ILE A 36 23.62 -3.39 -22.27
CA ILE A 36 24.66 -2.35 -22.38
C ILE A 36 25.97 -2.85 -21.76
N ALA A 37 25.93 -3.45 -20.57
CA ALA A 37 27.11 -3.96 -19.88
C ALA A 37 27.83 -5.05 -20.69
N THR A 38 27.08 -5.93 -21.34
CA THR A 38 27.66 -6.97 -22.23
C THR A 38 28.24 -6.37 -23.51
N LEU A 39 27.65 -5.32 -24.07
CA LEU A 39 28.19 -4.61 -25.23
C LEU A 39 29.45 -3.79 -24.90
N THR A 40 29.57 -3.26 -23.67
CA THR A 40 30.73 -2.46 -23.23
C THR A 40 31.83 -3.29 -22.59
N GLY A 41 31.61 -4.58 -22.32
CA GLY A 41 32.57 -5.48 -21.70
C GLY A 41 32.75 -5.28 -20.18
N ILE A 42 31.80 -4.60 -19.51
CA ILE A 42 31.86 -4.34 -18.06
C ILE A 42 31.03 -5.41 -17.36
N GLU A 43 31.64 -6.57 -17.12
CA GLU A 43 30.93 -7.75 -16.60
C GLU A 43 30.34 -7.52 -15.20
N GLU A 44 31.01 -6.79 -14.30
CA GLU A 44 30.52 -6.57 -12.93
C GLU A 44 29.20 -5.80 -12.91
N LEU A 45 29.04 -4.83 -13.82
CA LEU A 45 27.80 -4.06 -13.97
C LEU A 45 26.65 -4.95 -14.43
N GLY A 46 26.93 -5.88 -15.36
CA GLY A 46 25.96 -6.87 -15.82
C GLY A 46 25.47 -7.78 -14.69
N TYR A 47 26.39 -8.28 -13.86
CA TYR A 47 26.04 -9.09 -12.69
C TYR A 47 25.21 -8.31 -11.66
N ALA A 48 25.62 -7.09 -11.32
CA ALA A 48 24.90 -6.25 -10.36
C ALA A 48 23.46 -5.96 -10.81
N LEU A 49 23.28 -5.56 -12.08
CA LEU A 49 21.96 -5.30 -12.66
C LEU A 49 21.12 -6.58 -12.80
N GLY A 50 21.75 -7.72 -13.10
CA GLY A 50 21.12 -9.04 -13.09
C GLY A 50 20.53 -9.40 -11.73
N MET A 51 21.30 -9.22 -10.66
CA MET A 51 20.84 -9.49 -9.28
C MET A 51 19.69 -8.58 -8.86
N VAL A 52 19.77 -7.29 -9.21
CA VAL A 52 18.68 -6.33 -8.96
C VAL A 52 17.42 -6.72 -9.73
N GLY A 53 17.54 -7.01 -11.02
CA GLY A 53 16.41 -7.44 -11.86
C GLY A 53 15.75 -8.73 -11.35
N LEU A 54 16.55 -9.70 -10.95
CA LEU A 54 16.09 -10.96 -10.37
C LEU A 54 15.36 -10.74 -9.04
N THR A 55 15.84 -9.83 -8.19
CA THR A 55 15.17 -9.45 -6.94
C THR A 55 13.79 -8.85 -7.23
N PHE A 56 13.69 -7.93 -8.19
CA PHE A 56 12.39 -7.37 -8.61
C PHE A 56 11.46 -8.43 -9.19
N PHE A 57 11.98 -9.37 -9.97
CA PHE A 57 11.20 -10.48 -10.53
C PHE A 57 10.64 -11.41 -9.46
N PHE A 58 11.44 -11.83 -8.47
CA PHE A 58 10.93 -12.67 -7.37
C PHE A 58 9.95 -11.91 -6.49
N THR A 59 10.22 -10.63 -6.22
CA THR A 59 9.29 -9.75 -5.50
C THR A 59 7.93 -9.72 -6.20
N GLN A 60 7.92 -9.58 -7.54
CA GLN A 60 6.70 -9.61 -8.35
C GLN A 60 5.91 -10.92 -8.20
N ILE A 61 6.59 -12.07 -8.26
CA ILE A 61 5.95 -13.37 -8.10
C ILE A 61 5.28 -13.47 -6.73
N ILE A 62 5.96 -13.04 -5.67
CA ILE A 62 5.42 -13.05 -4.30
C ILE A 62 4.17 -12.18 -4.20
N PHE A 63 4.23 -10.94 -4.69
CA PHE A 63 3.08 -10.03 -4.69
C PHE A 63 1.91 -10.57 -5.53
N TRP A 64 2.19 -11.23 -6.65
CA TRP A 64 1.18 -11.85 -7.49
C TRP A 64 0.45 -12.99 -6.79
N PHE A 65 1.19 -13.92 -6.19
CA PHE A 65 0.60 -15.03 -5.43
C PHE A 65 -0.18 -14.54 -4.22
N ALA A 66 0.38 -13.63 -3.45
CA ALA A 66 -0.28 -13.05 -2.30
C ALA A 66 -1.57 -12.31 -2.72
N GLY A 67 -1.53 -11.54 -3.81
CA GLY A 67 -2.68 -10.80 -4.33
C GLY A 67 -3.79 -11.72 -4.81
N ARG A 68 -3.43 -12.81 -5.49
CA ARG A 68 -4.38 -13.85 -5.92
C ARG A 68 -5.01 -14.58 -4.74
N SER A 69 -4.21 -14.90 -3.72
CA SER A 69 -4.70 -15.52 -2.48
C SER A 69 -5.70 -14.61 -1.75
N ASN A 70 -5.34 -13.34 -1.56
CA ASN A 70 -6.21 -12.34 -0.94
C ASN A 70 -7.54 -12.17 -1.70
N ALA A 71 -7.49 -12.14 -3.03
CA ALA A 71 -8.69 -12.06 -3.88
C ALA A 71 -9.59 -13.30 -3.74
N ARG A 72 -8.99 -14.51 -3.65
CA ARG A 72 -9.74 -15.76 -3.43
C ARG A 72 -10.43 -15.76 -2.07
N HIS A 73 -9.72 -15.44 -0.99
CA HIS A 73 -10.34 -15.38 0.35
C HIS A 73 -11.42 -14.30 0.43
N GLY A 74 -11.22 -13.15 -0.23
CA GLY A 74 -12.26 -12.12 -0.34
C GLY A 74 -13.51 -12.62 -1.08
N ALA A 75 -13.35 -13.35 -2.18
CA ALA A 75 -14.46 -13.98 -2.91
C ALA A 75 -15.21 -15.00 -2.05
N GLU A 76 -14.49 -15.89 -1.37
CA GLU A 76 -15.06 -16.91 -0.49
C GLU A 76 -15.81 -16.27 0.67
N PHE A 77 -15.25 -15.21 1.27
CA PHE A 77 -15.88 -14.46 2.34
C PHE A 77 -17.20 -13.82 1.88
N LEU A 78 -17.18 -13.09 0.76
CA LEU A 78 -18.36 -12.41 0.23
C LEU A 78 -19.45 -13.38 -0.28
N GLY A 79 -19.05 -14.57 -0.75
CA GLY A 79 -19.95 -15.62 -1.19
C GLY A 79 -20.42 -16.56 -0.08
N SER A 80 -19.97 -16.36 1.16
CA SER A 80 -20.32 -17.23 2.28
C SER A 80 -21.71 -16.92 2.86
N ASN A 81 -22.38 -17.93 3.40
CA ASN A 81 -23.68 -17.79 4.09
C ASN A 81 -23.54 -17.29 5.54
N ARG A 82 -22.41 -16.69 5.89
CA ARG A 82 -22.13 -16.21 7.25
C ARG A 82 -22.99 -14.95 7.54
N PRO A 83 -23.27 -14.61 8.80
CA PRO A 83 -23.89 -13.33 9.14
C PRO A 83 -22.89 -12.20 8.82
N LEU A 84 -23.18 -11.45 7.76
CA LEU A 84 -22.32 -10.38 7.24
C LEU A 84 -23.12 -9.09 7.10
N VAL A 85 -22.54 -7.98 7.55
CA VAL A 85 -23.04 -6.65 7.19
C VAL A 85 -22.32 -6.23 5.93
N ARG A 86 -23.04 -6.21 4.81
CA ARG A 86 -22.51 -5.85 3.49
C ARG A 86 -23.22 -4.62 2.96
N TRP A 87 -22.45 -3.72 2.35
CA TRP A 87 -23.00 -2.63 1.56
C TRP A 87 -22.13 -2.33 0.35
N VAL A 88 -22.76 -1.67 -0.61
CA VAL A 88 -22.10 -1.03 -1.74
C VAL A 88 -22.44 0.45 -1.63
N TYR A 89 -21.45 1.32 -1.80
CA TYR A 89 -21.69 2.77 -1.84
C TYR A 89 -22.58 3.13 -3.03
N THR A 90 -23.40 4.17 -2.91
CA THR A 90 -23.99 4.80 -4.10
C THR A 90 -22.90 5.58 -4.85
N PRO A 91 -23.10 5.94 -6.12
CA PRO A 91 -22.15 6.77 -6.86
C PRO A 91 -21.82 8.10 -6.14
N GLU A 92 -22.81 8.74 -5.52
CA GLU A 92 -22.65 10.00 -4.79
C GLU A 92 -21.84 9.79 -3.51
N GLU A 93 -22.12 8.72 -2.77
CA GLU A 93 -21.37 8.38 -1.57
C GLU A 93 -19.93 8.02 -1.90
N TRP A 94 -19.74 7.24 -2.95
CA TRP A 94 -18.41 6.85 -3.43
C TRP A 94 -17.62 8.08 -3.89
N GLN A 95 -18.26 9.06 -4.51
CA GLN A 95 -17.62 10.32 -4.86
C GLN A 95 -17.07 11.05 -3.63
N GLN A 96 -17.85 11.12 -2.54
CA GLN A 96 -17.42 11.74 -1.28
C GLN A 96 -16.26 10.98 -0.63
N VAL A 97 -16.32 9.65 -0.62
CA VAL A 97 -15.23 8.80 -0.11
C VAL A 97 -13.95 9.02 -0.91
N ARG A 98 -14.06 9.07 -2.24
CA ARG A 98 -12.92 9.29 -3.13
C ARG A 98 -12.30 10.67 -2.97
N SER A 99 -13.11 11.73 -2.87
CA SER A 99 -12.59 13.08 -2.68
C SER A 99 -11.80 13.19 -1.38
N TYR A 100 -12.29 12.60 -0.29
CA TYR A 100 -11.58 12.56 0.99
C TYR A 100 -10.21 11.88 0.86
N PHE A 101 -10.16 10.66 0.30
CA PHE A 101 -8.89 9.94 0.17
C PHE A 101 -7.92 10.63 -0.80
N TYR A 102 -8.43 11.28 -1.84
CA TYR A 102 -7.61 12.06 -2.75
C TYR A 102 -6.96 13.26 -2.05
N GLU A 103 -7.73 14.05 -1.29
CA GLU A 103 -7.21 15.17 -0.51
C GLU A 103 -6.20 14.70 0.56
N GLN A 104 -6.50 13.62 1.26
CA GLN A 104 -5.60 13.05 2.26
C GLN A 104 -4.28 12.57 1.63
N MET A 105 -4.34 11.95 0.45
CA MET A 105 -3.16 11.51 -0.28
C MET A 105 -2.32 12.70 -0.78
N GLN A 106 -2.95 13.80 -1.18
CA GLN A 106 -2.24 15.04 -1.53
C GLN A 106 -1.55 15.67 -0.32
N ARG A 107 -2.19 15.67 0.85
CA ARG A 107 -1.61 16.21 2.09
C ARG A 107 -0.44 15.36 2.60
N ASN A 108 -0.52 14.03 2.44
CA ASN A 108 0.45 13.07 2.95
C ASN A 108 1.51 12.66 1.92
N GLN A 109 1.83 13.51 0.94
CA GLN A 109 2.89 13.20 -0.01
C GLN A 109 4.22 12.99 0.74
N PRO A 110 4.93 11.87 0.51
CA PRO A 110 6.18 11.62 1.20
C PRO A 110 7.19 12.73 0.86
N PRO A 111 7.95 13.23 1.84
CA PRO A 111 8.98 14.22 1.56
C PRO A 111 10.00 13.59 0.60
N MET A 112 10.08 14.12 -0.61
CA MET A 112 10.85 13.54 -1.71
C MET A 112 12.38 13.62 -1.54
N GLY A 113 12.87 14.02 -0.36
CA GLY A 113 14.23 14.48 -0.15
C GLY A 113 15.22 13.42 0.36
N CYS A 114 14.79 12.28 0.89
CA CYS A 114 15.73 11.37 1.56
C CYS A 114 16.42 10.38 0.62
N LEU A 115 15.83 10.00 -0.53
CA LEU A 115 16.41 9.00 -1.44
C LEU A 115 17.78 9.43 -2.01
N PRO A 116 17.95 10.65 -2.57
CA PRO A 116 19.27 11.10 -3.04
C PRO A 116 20.32 11.11 -1.93
N ALA A 117 19.94 11.53 -0.72
CA ALA A 117 20.84 11.55 0.43
C ALA A 117 21.25 10.12 0.88
N MET A 118 20.30 9.18 0.95
CA MET A 118 20.60 7.79 1.32
C MET A 118 21.49 7.10 0.30
N PHE A 119 21.18 7.20 -1.00
CA PHE A 119 22.02 6.60 -2.03
C PHE A 119 23.36 7.33 -2.19
N GLY A 120 23.40 8.64 -1.96
CA GLY A 120 24.64 9.40 -1.84
C GLY A 120 25.52 8.88 -0.70
N ALA A 121 24.95 8.67 0.49
CA ALA A 121 25.68 8.12 1.63
C ALA A 121 26.22 6.70 1.35
N ILE A 122 25.44 5.85 0.68
CA ILE A 122 25.92 4.54 0.23
C ILE A 122 27.08 4.70 -0.77
N GLY A 123 26.94 5.58 -1.77
CA GLY A 123 28.01 5.86 -2.73
C GLY A 123 29.29 6.37 -2.06
N LEU A 124 29.16 7.28 -1.09
CA LEU A 124 30.27 7.78 -0.29
C LEU A 124 30.97 6.66 0.48
N LEU A 125 30.21 5.77 1.14
CA LEU A 125 30.76 4.61 1.83
C LEU A 125 31.49 3.67 0.88
N THR A 126 30.90 3.35 -0.28
CA THR A 126 31.53 2.50 -1.29
C THR A 126 32.84 3.11 -1.79
N GLY A 127 32.84 4.40 -2.13
CA GLY A 127 34.05 5.08 -2.58
C GLY A 127 35.10 5.24 -1.48
N PHE A 128 34.68 5.36 -0.21
CA PHE A 128 35.59 5.31 0.93
C PHE A 128 36.31 3.96 1.05
N PHE A 129 35.58 2.84 0.93
CA PHE A 129 36.18 1.51 0.99
C PHE A 129 37.15 1.24 -0.18
N ILE A 130 36.81 1.70 -1.39
CA ILE A 130 37.71 1.62 -2.54
C ILE A 130 38.96 2.48 -2.29
N GLY A 131 38.79 3.70 -1.77
CA GLY A 131 39.88 4.62 -1.50
C GLY A 131 40.82 4.20 -0.36
N LEU A 132 40.38 3.32 0.55
CA LEU A 132 41.25 2.76 1.59
C LEU A 132 42.35 1.84 1.02
N GLU A 133 42.11 1.23 -0.14
CA GLU A 133 43.11 0.38 -0.81
C GLU A 133 44.19 1.20 -1.52
N GLU A 134 43.85 2.40 -1.99
CA GLU A 134 44.74 3.29 -2.76
C GLU A 134 45.45 4.35 -1.90
N GLY A 135 44.91 4.67 -0.71
CA GLY A 135 45.45 5.68 0.20
C GLY A 135 44.60 6.95 0.21
N PHE A 136 44.52 7.61 1.38
CA PHE A 136 43.52 8.66 1.66
C PHE A 136 43.47 9.84 0.66
N PRO A 137 44.59 10.41 0.17
CA PRO A 137 44.53 11.52 -0.78
C PRO A 137 44.08 11.08 -2.19
N GLU A 138 44.40 9.85 -2.59
CA GLU A 138 44.06 9.29 -3.90
C GLU A 138 42.61 8.78 -3.93
N GLY A 139 42.12 8.25 -2.80
CA GLY A 139 40.74 7.79 -2.62
C GLY A 139 39.66 8.88 -2.53
N LEU A 140 40.04 10.15 -2.38
CA LEU A 140 39.09 11.26 -2.23
C LEU A 140 38.30 11.53 -3.53
N VAL A 141 38.96 11.44 -4.68
CA VAL A 141 38.32 11.63 -5.99
C VAL A 141 37.31 10.49 -6.29
N PRO A 142 37.67 9.19 -6.17
CA PRO A 142 36.72 8.09 -6.25
C PRO A 142 35.53 8.24 -5.28
N MET A 143 35.77 8.68 -4.05
CA MET A 143 34.72 8.91 -3.05
C MET A 143 33.71 9.98 -3.49
N LEU A 144 34.17 11.11 -4.02
CA LEU A 144 33.29 12.17 -4.53
C LEU A 144 32.51 11.72 -5.78
N ILE A 145 33.16 10.98 -6.68
CA ILE A 145 32.50 10.41 -7.86
C ILE A 145 31.40 9.43 -7.41
N ALA A 146 31.71 8.53 -6.49
CA ALA A 146 30.75 7.55 -5.99
C ALA A 146 29.58 8.21 -5.23
N LEU A 147 29.84 9.27 -4.45
CA LEU A 147 28.80 10.11 -3.84
C LEU A 147 27.88 10.73 -4.91
N ALA A 148 28.46 11.35 -5.94
CA ALA A 148 27.70 12.02 -7.00
C ALA A 148 26.86 11.02 -7.81
N VAL A 149 27.43 9.86 -8.15
CA VAL A 149 26.73 8.76 -8.83
C VAL A 149 25.59 8.22 -7.95
N GLY A 150 25.86 7.98 -6.66
CA GLY A 150 24.85 7.55 -5.70
C GLY A 150 23.69 8.54 -5.56
N ALA A 151 24.01 9.83 -5.39
CA ALA A 151 23.00 10.88 -5.28
C ALA A 151 22.19 11.04 -6.58
N GLY A 152 22.84 10.98 -7.74
CA GLY A 152 22.19 11.02 -9.05
C GLY A 152 21.24 9.83 -9.25
N PHE A 153 21.67 8.63 -8.89
CA PHE A 153 20.83 7.43 -8.92
C PHE A 153 19.64 7.53 -7.97
N GLY A 154 19.86 7.98 -6.73
CA GLY A 154 18.79 8.22 -5.76
C GLY A 154 17.78 9.26 -6.25
N GLY A 155 18.24 10.30 -6.97
CA GLY A 155 17.39 11.27 -7.65
C GLY A 155 16.54 10.67 -8.77
N LEU A 156 17.13 9.80 -9.60
CA LEU A 156 16.41 9.07 -10.65
C LEU A 156 15.32 8.16 -10.06
N MET A 157 15.57 7.54 -8.91
CA MET A 157 14.60 6.68 -8.22
C MET A 157 13.38 7.43 -7.66
N ILE A 158 13.41 8.78 -7.59
CA ILE A 158 12.22 9.58 -7.25
C ILE A 158 11.16 9.49 -8.36
N ILE A 159 11.58 9.36 -9.63
CA ILE A 159 10.69 9.34 -10.79
C ILE A 159 9.69 8.17 -10.73
N PRO A 160 10.11 6.89 -10.57
CA PRO A 160 9.15 5.79 -10.47
C PRO A 160 8.22 5.95 -9.27
N VAL A 161 8.70 6.46 -8.13
CA VAL A 161 7.84 6.71 -6.95
C VAL A 161 6.78 7.77 -7.26
N LYS A 162 7.16 8.88 -7.90
CA LYS A 162 6.21 9.91 -8.37
C LYS A 162 5.19 9.33 -9.34
N ILE A 163 5.64 8.51 -10.29
CA ILE A 163 4.77 7.87 -11.28
C ILE A 163 3.77 6.93 -10.59
N ILE A 164 4.22 6.09 -9.64
CA ILE A 164 3.33 5.23 -8.84
C ILE A 164 2.31 6.07 -8.09
N ASN A 165 2.76 7.09 -7.35
CA ASN A 165 1.86 7.93 -6.55
C ASN A 165 0.86 8.69 -7.42
N HIS A 166 1.31 9.20 -8.58
CA HIS A 166 0.45 9.88 -9.53
C HIS A 166 -0.60 8.93 -10.13
N HIS A 167 -0.20 7.73 -10.54
CA HIS A 167 -1.13 6.73 -11.04
C HIS A 167 -2.10 6.25 -9.97
N ALA A 168 -1.64 6.02 -8.74
CA ALA A 168 -2.50 5.67 -7.62
C ALA A 168 -3.54 6.77 -7.35
N ALA A 169 -3.12 8.04 -7.32
CA ALA A 169 -4.03 9.18 -7.15
C ALA A 169 -5.05 9.28 -8.31
N GLN A 170 -4.60 9.10 -9.56
CA GLN A 170 -5.50 9.08 -10.72
C GLN A 170 -6.46 7.89 -10.68
N ASN A 171 -6.01 6.72 -10.24
CA ASN A 171 -6.81 5.51 -10.18
C ASN A 171 -7.92 5.63 -9.14
N ILE A 172 -7.66 6.25 -7.99
CA ILE A 172 -8.70 6.60 -7.00
C ILE A 172 -9.78 7.43 -7.70
N MET A 173 -9.41 8.50 -8.42
CA MET A 173 -10.37 9.37 -9.11
C MET A 173 -11.09 8.71 -10.30
N ARG A 174 -10.45 7.74 -10.97
CA ARG A 174 -11.02 7.03 -12.13
C ARG A 174 -11.80 5.76 -11.75
N ALA A 175 -11.78 5.33 -10.49
CA ALA A 175 -12.53 4.17 -10.03
C ALA A 175 -14.04 4.44 -10.07
N SER A 176 -14.67 4.22 -11.22
CA SER A 176 -16.09 4.48 -11.47
C SER A 176 -17.02 3.49 -10.77
N THR A 177 -16.52 2.30 -10.42
CA THR A 177 -17.29 1.27 -9.72
C THR A 177 -17.31 1.56 -8.22
N PRO A 178 -18.48 1.73 -7.59
CA PRO A 178 -18.57 1.94 -6.15
C PRO A 178 -17.95 0.78 -5.37
N ALA A 179 -17.21 1.09 -4.31
CA ALA A 179 -16.59 0.06 -3.48
C ALA A 179 -17.66 -0.77 -2.74
N THR A 180 -17.34 -2.06 -2.56
CA THR A 180 -18.09 -2.97 -1.71
C THR A 180 -17.38 -3.12 -0.38
N VAL A 181 -18.14 -3.09 0.71
CA VAL A 181 -17.64 -3.32 2.05
C VAL A 181 -18.42 -4.48 2.67
N ALA A 182 -17.72 -5.35 3.40
CA ALA A 182 -18.36 -6.38 4.21
C ALA A 182 -17.63 -6.53 5.55
N LEU A 183 -18.43 -6.63 6.63
CA LEU A 183 -17.97 -6.85 7.99
C LEU A 183 -18.53 -8.17 8.49
N GLY A 184 -17.64 -9.07 8.91
CA GLY A 184 -17.93 -10.31 9.61
C GLY A 184 -17.33 -10.30 11.01
N SER A 185 -17.58 -11.34 11.80
CA SER A 185 -17.12 -11.40 13.19
C SER A 185 -15.60 -11.42 13.35
N HIS A 186 -14.85 -11.81 12.33
CA HIS A 186 -13.39 -11.87 12.38
C HIS A 186 -12.77 -11.54 11.02
N GLU A 187 -13.57 -11.11 10.05
CA GLU A 187 -13.17 -10.91 8.67
C GLU A 187 -13.72 -9.58 8.21
N LEU A 188 -12.86 -8.79 7.55
CA LEU A 188 -13.21 -7.49 7.03
C LEU A 188 -12.86 -7.47 5.54
N PHE A 189 -13.72 -6.84 4.76
CA PHE A 189 -13.50 -6.66 3.33
C PHE A 189 -13.81 -5.22 2.94
N TYR A 190 -12.90 -4.61 2.19
CA TYR A 190 -13.09 -3.30 1.61
C TYR A 190 -12.52 -3.25 0.19
N GLU A 191 -13.40 -3.02 -0.78
CA GLU A 191 -13.16 -2.94 -2.22
C GLU A 191 -12.46 -4.18 -2.83
N ARG A 192 -11.18 -4.39 -2.46
CA ARG A 192 -10.27 -5.44 -2.96
C ARG A 192 -9.40 -6.04 -1.86
N ALA A 193 -9.38 -5.43 -0.68
CA ALA A 193 -8.55 -5.84 0.44
C ALA A 193 -9.39 -6.71 1.37
N TYR A 194 -8.85 -7.89 1.68
CA TYR A 194 -9.44 -8.81 2.65
C TYR A 194 -8.52 -8.85 3.87
N PHE A 195 -9.12 -8.87 5.05
CA PHE A 195 -8.41 -8.91 6.31
C PHE A 195 -9.06 -9.95 7.22
N ASP A 196 -8.27 -10.90 7.71
CA ASP A 196 -8.70 -11.91 8.67
C ASP A 196 -8.05 -11.62 10.03
N ALA A 197 -8.87 -11.26 11.01
CA ALA A 197 -8.49 -10.94 12.38
C ALA A 197 -7.92 -12.16 13.16
N ARG A 198 -8.08 -13.39 12.64
CA ARG A 198 -7.46 -14.60 13.22
C ARG A 198 -6.01 -14.76 12.79
N VAL A 199 -5.67 -14.27 11.61
CA VAL A 199 -4.32 -14.35 11.03
C VAL A 199 -3.53 -13.06 11.32
N HIS A 200 -4.22 -11.92 11.31
CA HIS A 200 -3.65 -10.60 11.55
C HIS A 200 -4.32 -9.95 12.73
N ARG A 201 -3.55 -9.29 13.60
CA ARG A 201 -4.09 -8.79 14.86
C ARG A 201 -4.90 -7.51 14.61
N LEU A 202 -6.20 -7.55 14.91
CA LEU A 202 -7.05 -6.36 15.01
C LEU A 202 -6.97 -5.81 16.43
N ASN A 203 -6.42 -4.60 16.61
CA ASN A 203 -6.21 -3.99 17.92
C ASN A 203 -7.45 -3.24 18.41
N ALA A 204 -8.11 -2.50 17.52
CA ALA A 204 -9.36 -1.81 17.81
C ALA A 204 -10.14 -1.53 16.53
N ILE A 205 -11.46 -1.46 16.66
CA ILE A 205 -12.36 -0.96 15.62
C ILE A 205 -13.36 0.01 16.26
N ARG A 206 -13.40 1.26 15.80
CA ARG A 206 -14.17 2.34 16.44
C ARG A 206 -15.02 3.06 15.41
N LEU A 207 -16.30 3.24 15.71
CA LEU A 207 -17.19 4.08 14.91
C LEU A 207 -17.18 5.49 15.50
N ARG A 208 -16.77 6.47 14.69
CA ARG A 208 -16.88 7.90 15.00
C ARG A 208 -17.96 8.52 14.15
N GLU A 209 -19.02 8.97 14.78
CA GLU A 209 -20.09 9.70 14.10
C GLU A 209 -19.69 11.17 13.94
N ARG A 210 -19.96 11.73 12.77
CA ARG A 210 -19.77 13.16 12.49
C ARG A 210 -21.12 13.78 12.12
N LYS A 211 -21.40 14.96 12.67
CA LYS A 211 -22.70 15.65 12.49
C LYS A 211 -23.04 16.03 11.04
N ARG A 212 -22.04 16.18 10.16
CA ARG A 212 -22.21 16.69 8.78
C ARG A 212 -21.65 15.79 7.68
N THR A 213 -21.03 14.66 8.02
CA THR A 213 -20.36 13.75 7.07
C THR A 213 -20.65 12.30 7.42
N MET A 214 -20.33 11.36 6.53
CA MET A 214 -20.45 9.94 6.83
C MET A 214 -19.65 9.57 8.08
N ALA A 215 -20.19 8.67 8.90
CA ALA A 215 -19.44 8.18 10.04
C ALA A 215 -18.18 7.46 9.57
N ARG A 216 -17.17 7.50 10.42
CA ARG A 216 -15.85 6.97 10.14
C ARG A 216 -15.61 5.75 10.99
N LEU A 217 -15.30 4.63 10.35
CA LEU A 217 -14.86 3.41 11.00
C LEU A 217 -13.33 3.39 11.03
N ASP A 218 -12.75 3.67 12.19
CA ASP A 218 -11.32 3.60 12.43
C ASP A 218 -10.91 2.17 12.78
N ILE A 219 -9.92 1.67 12.04
CA ILE A 219 -9.44 0.29 12.11
C ILE A 219 -7.97 0.32 12.49
N ASP A 220 -7.69 0.06 13.76
CA ASP A 220 -6.34 -0.13 14.27
C ASP A 220 -5.97 -1.62 14.15
N ARG A 221 -4.95 -1.89 13.35
CA ARG A 221 -4.47 -3.25 13.06
C ARG A 221 -2.96 -3.29 13.15
N PHE A 222 -2.47 -4.42 13.66
CA PHE A 222 -1.06 -4.77 13.57
C PHE A 222 -0.87 -5.82 12.48
N VAL A 223 -0.14 -5.43 11.42
CA VAL A 223 0.17 -6.29 10.29
C VAL A 223 1.67 -6.29 10.05
N PRO A 224 2.31 -7.48 9.89
CA PRO A 224 3.73 -7.54 9.50
C PRO A 224 3.99 -6.75 8.22
N ARG A 225 5.15 -6.07 8.14
CA ARG A 225 5.51 -5.19 7.00
C ARG A 225 5.47 -5.89 5.62
N TYR A 226 5.56 -7.21 5.59
CA TYR A 226 5.56 -8.02 4.38
C TYR A 226 4.22 -8.71 4.08
N SER A 227 3.16 -8.45 4.87
CA SER A 227 1.81 -8.97 4.57
C SER A 227 1.02 -7.96 3.76
N LEU A 228 0.29 -8.44 2.75
CA LEU A 228 -0.64 -7.62 1.95
C LEU A 228 -1.75 -6.98 2.77
N ALA A 229 -2.07 -7.51 3.95
CA ALA A 229 -3.03 -6.89 4.86
C ALA A 229 -2.57 -5.49 5.32
N ILE A 230 -1.31 -5.10 5.09
CA ILE A 230 -0.84 -3.73 5.33
C ILE A 230 -1.59 -2.72 4.46
N TYR A 231 -2.03 -3.15 3.26
CA TYR A 231 -2.79 -2.33 2.32
C TYR A 231 -4.30 -2.28 2.62
N PHE A 232 -4.78 -3.01 3.63
CA PHE A 232 -6.16 -2.84 4.08
C PHE A 232 -6.37 -1.37 4.52
N PRO A 233 -7.52 -0.74 4.32
CA PRO A 233 -7.70 0.64 4.77
C PRO A 233 -7.73 0.74 6.30
N THR A 234 -7.12 1.78 6.87
CA THR A 234 -7.27 2.11 8.30
C THR A 234 -8.57 2.85 8.60
N ILE A 235 -9.24 3.34 7.55
CA ILE A 235 -10.46 4.14 7.64
C ILE A 235 -11.46 3.61 6.63
N ILE A 236 -12.70 3.33 7.07
CA ILE A 236 -13.81 3.00 6.18
C ILE A 236 -14.98 3.95 6.49
N PHE A 237 -15.57 4.59 5.49
CA PHE A 237 -16.75 5.42 5.70
C PHE A 237 -18.02 4.58 5.76
N VAL A 238 -18.89 4.87 6.72
CA VAL A 238 -20.16 4.17 6.91
C VAL A 238 -21.29 5.12 6.49
N PRO A 239 -22.02 4.78 5.41
CA PRO A 239 -23.20 5.56 5.02
C PRO A 239 -24.26 5.59 6.13
N PRO A 240 -25.04 6.68 6.25
CA PRO A 240 -26.10 6.78 7.27
C PRO A 240 -27.06 5.59 7.27
N ARG A 241 -27.40 5.06 6.09
CA ARG A 241 -28.28 3.88 5.94
C ARG A 241 -27.71 2.60 6.57
N MET A 242 -26.39 2.50 6.73
CA MET A 242 -25.72 1.32 7.27
C MET A 242 -25.35 1.48 8.75
N LEU A 243 -25.48 2.68 9.34
CA LEU A 243 -25.08 2.93 10.72
C LEU A 243 -25.70 1.95 11.72
N PRO A 244 -27.03 1.68 11.70
CA PRO A 244 -27.63 0.78 12.69
C PRO A 244 -27.07 -0.65 12.58
N ALA A 245 -26.91 -1.15 11.35
CA ALA A 245 -26.37 -2.49 11.11
C ALA A 245 -24.90 -2.61 11.54
N VAL A 246 -24.10 -1.57 11.29
CA VAL A 246 -22.69 -1.53 11.69
C VAL A 246 -22.58 -1.45 13.22
N GLN A 247 -23.35 -0.57 13.88
CA GLN A 247 -23.39 -0.47 15.34
C GLN A 247 -23.76 -1.81 16.00
N GLU A 248 -24.68 -2.57 15.41
CA GLU A 248 -25.09 -3.88 15.94
C GLU A 248 -23.98 -4.95 15.83
N VAL A 249 -23.16 -4.90 14.77
CA VAL A 249 -22.12 -5.89 14.51
C VAL A 249 -20.78 -5.56 15.14
N LEU A 250 -20.47 -4.28 15.35
CA LEU A 250 -19.18 -3.86 15.92
C LEU A 250 -18.80 -4.58 17.22
N PRO A 251 -19.69 -4.76 18.22
CA PRO A 251 -19.37 -5.49 19.44
C PRO A 251 -19.08 -6.99 19.21
N LYS A 252 -19.54 -7.54 18.08
CA LYS A 252 -19.38 -8.96 17.71
C LYS A 252 -18.07 -9.21 16.95
N ILE A 253 -17.33 -8.17 16.59
CA ILE A 253 -16.05 -8.29 15.87
C ILE A 253 -14.94 -8.63 16.86
N ALA A 254 -14.17 -9.68 16.57
CA ALA A 254 -13.07 -10.17 17.39
C ALA A 254 -11.89 -9.19 17.37
N VAL A 255 -11.70 -8.50 18.49
CA VAL A 255 -10.59 -7.57 18.72
C VAL A 255 -9.61 -8.21 19.72
N HIS A 256 -8.33 -8.23 19.38
CA HIS A 256 -7.27 -8.90 20.13
C HIS A 256 -6.39 -7.92 20.95
N GLY A 257 -6.84 -6.68 21.15
CA GLY A 257 -6.15 -5.63 21.89
C GLY A 257 -7.05 -5.00 22.97
N ARG A 258 -6.44 -4.52 24.07
CA ARG A 258 -7.08 -3.48 24.89
C ARG A 258 -7.12 -2.24 24.02
N ALA A 259 -8.27 -1.58 23.91
CA ALA A 259 -8.36 -0.27 23.29
C ALA A 259 -7.27 0.61 23.90
N TRP A 260 -6.29 1.06 23.11
CA TRP A 260 -5.31 2.03 23.60
C TRP A 260 -6.09 3.32 23.85
N GLU A 261 -6.29 3.66 25.13
CA GLU A 261 -6.84 4.94 25.61
C GLU A 261 -5.76 6.03 25.50
N GLY A 262 -5.16 6.17 24.32
CA GLY A 262 -4.32 7.32 24.03
C GLY A 262 -5.21 8.48 23.65
N GLU A 263 -5.10 9.60 24.37
CA GLU A 263 -5.65 10.90 23.97
C GLU A 263 -5.31 11.16 22.50
N ASP A 264 -6.35 11.41 21.72
CA ASP A 264 -6.23 11.70 20.30
C ASP A 264 -5.75 13.15 20.15
N PRO A 265 -4.56 13.42 19.56
CA PRO A 265 -4.15 14.79 19.25
C PRO A 265 -5.08 15.46 18.21
N GLY A 266 -6.02 14.73 17.61
CA GLY A 266 -7.04 15.24 16.70
C GLY A 266 -8.27 15.86 17.37
N ASP A 267 -8.55 15.60 18.64
CA ASP A 267 -9.73 16.18 19.33
C ASP A 267 -9.53 17.68 19.62
N ALA A 268 -8.30 18.20 19.54
CA ALA A 268 -8.01 19.62 19.67
C ALA A 268 -8.30 20.45 18.39
N MET A 269 -8.61 19.82 17.25
CA MET A 269 -8.91 20.54 16.00
C MET A 269 -10.39 20.51 15.58
N ASP A 270 -11.23 19.68 16.21
CA ASP A 270 -12.66 19.59 15.87
C ASP A 270 -13.55 20.46 16.82
N GLU A 271 -12.97 21.18 17.81
CA GLU A 271 -13.70 22.11 18.70
C GLU A 271 -13.74 23.57 18.20
N GLU A 272 -13.02 23.92 17.13
CA GLU A 272 -13.06 25.24 16.51
C GLU A 272 -13.55 25.16 15.05
N GLU A 273 -14.84 24.85 14.82
CA GLU A 273 -15.63 25.31 13.64
C GLU A 273 -17.14 24.97 13.71
#